data_AF-A0A6G1F6C1-F1
#
_entry.id   AF-A0A6G1F6C1-F1
#
_cell.length_a   1.000
_cell.length_b   1.000
_cell.length_c   1.000
_cell.angle_alpha   90.00
_cell.angle_beta   90.00
_cell.angle_gamma   90.00
#
_symmetry.space_group_name_H-M   'P 1'
#
loop_
_entity.id
_entity.type
_entity.pdbx_description
1 polymer ?
#
loop_
_entity_poly.entity_id
_entity_poly.type
_entity_poly.pdbx_seq_one_letter_code
_entity_poly.pdbx_strand_id
1 'polypeptide(L)'
;MRPQAPELSSVLHRAMFGFGPDKRDSSSTGIVDCRKGSVLVSRKLVTGVHRPLRPEGGTAIVLLPPIQNLEEDTFHTVRQILSKEDGNELLYFGFTVEFNEQGKATAHVYVLEDGGWHIHTSATPQLPELPILPPESNIVLSGDKIYMPNTVGSILVLDLTSTSFIILELPDGVRYDDGDIMLSRRDDCGVYLILLKEFQLRIWLHKGGSGSVSDWLLVDTFRLRKMCATMRMPNCTTDGASTFALKIIDVGDNAEFVFLEMGKSAVYLDIKSTELQKVYKPAVLDSNAIPDC
;
A
#
# COMPACT_ATOMS: atom_id res chain seq x y z
N MET A 1 23.39 -10.87 13.34
CA MET A 1 22.28 -10.24 14.09
C MET A 1 22.89 -9.42 15.20
N ARG A 2 22.68 -8.09 15.21
CA ARG A 2 22.99 -7.29 16.41
C ARG A 2 22.02 -7.71 17.52
N PRO A 3 22.46 -7.78 18.79
CA PRO A 3 21.55 -8.10 19.90
C PRO A 3 20.45 -7.03 19.95
N GLN A 4 19.19 -7.47 19.97
CA GLN A 4 18.06 -6.58 20.19
C GLN A 4 18.17 -5.96 21.59
N ALA A 5 17.81 -4.68 21.72
CA ALA A 5 17.72 -4.04 23.02
C ALA A 5 16.70 -4.81 23.89
N PRO A 6 16.97 -5.05 25.20
CA PRO A 6 16.12 -5.84 26.08
C PRO A 6 14.65 -5.37 26.12
N GLU A 7 14.45 -4.07 25.97
CA GLU A 7 13.13 -3.42 25.91
C GLU A 7 12.33 -3.89 24.69
N LEU A 8 12.97 -4.04 23.51
CA LEU A 8 12.32 -4.48 22.28
C LEU A 8 11.90 -5.95 22.36
N SER A 9 12.72 -6.80 22.97
CA SER A 9 12.37 -8.22 23.17
C SER A 9 11.13 -8.36 24.07
N SER A 10 11.03 -7.56 25.13
CA SER A 10 9.85 -7.59 26.02
C SER A 10 8.56 -7.15 25.31
N VAL A 11 8.63 -6.14 24.43
CA VAL A 11 7.52 -5.67 23.61
C VAL A 11 7.09 -6.74 22.61
N LEU A 12 8.04 -7.39 21.93
CA LEU A 12 7.75 -8.46 20.98
C LEU A 12 7.12 -9.69 21.64
N HIS A 13 7.50 -10.02 22.88
CA HIS A 13 6.89 -11.12 23.64
C HIS A 13 5.44 -10.85 24.05
N ARG A 14 5.06 -9.57 24.21
CA ARG A 14 3.68 -9.17 24.55
C ARG A 14 2.84 -8.90 23.31
N ALA A 15 3.47 -8.67 22.16
CA ALA A 15 2.77 -8.36 20.94
C ALA A 15 1.96 -9.57 20.45
N MET A 16 0.76 -9.29 19.94
CA MET A 16 -0.06 -10.29 19.27
C MET A 16 -0.06 -9.99 17.78
N PHE A 17 0.42 -10.92 16.96
CA PHE A 17 0.41 -10.79 15.49
C PHE A 17 -0.55 -11.78 14.83
N GLY A 18 -1.19 -12.65 15.64
CA GLY A 18 -2.08 -13.69 15.18
C GLY A 18 -3.51 -13.17 15.01
N PHE A 19 -4.09 -13.40 13.84
CA PHE A 19 -5.46 -12.97 13.52
C PHE A 19 -6.56 -13.98 13.94
N GLY A 20 -6.37 -14.67 15.07
CA GLY A 20 -7.29 -15.68 15.60
C GLY A 20 -7.27 -17.04 14.87
N PRO A 21 -7.93 -18.07 15.44
CA PRO A 21 -7.81 -19.48 15.02
C PRO A 21 -8.66 -19.90 13.81
N ASP A 22 -9.28 -18.98 13.06
CA ASP A 22 -10.02 -19.31 11.83
C ASP A 22 -9.06 -19.69 10.69
N LYS A 23 -8.49 -20.87 10.85
CA LYS A 23 -7.78 -21.67 9.86
C LYS A 23 -8.80 -22.18 8.84
N ARG A 24 -9.02 -21.47 7.72
CA ARG A 24 -9.22 -22.12 6.40
C ARG A 24 -9.46 -21.26 5.16
N ASP A 25 -9.31 -19.94 5.18
CA ASP A 25 -9.34 -19.16 3.91
C ASP A 25 -8.22 -18.10 3.90
N SER A 26 -6.98 -18.56 3.68
CA SER A 26 -5.81 -17.70 3.54
C SER A 26 -5.78 -16.89 2.24
N SER A 27 -6.73 -17.09 1.33
CA SER A 27 -6.76 -16.47 0.01
C SER A 27 -7.36 -15.05 -0.02
N SER A 28 -7.91 -14.55 1.11
CA SER A 28 -8.66 -13.28 1.13
C SER A 28 -8.35 -12.35 2.31
N THR A 29 -7.23 -12.60 3.01
CA THR A 29 -6.74 -11.69 4.07
C THR A 29 -5.57 -10.87 3.54
N GLY A 30 -5.67 -9.54 3.57
CA GLY A 30 -4.63 -8.62 3.12
C GLY A 30 -4.45 -7.43 4.07
N ILE A 31 -3.24 -6.89 4.14
CA ILE A 31 -3.00 -5.61 4.80
C ILE A 31 -3.43 -4.51 3.82
N VAL A 32 -4.27 -3.60 4.29
CA VAL A 32 -4.79 -2.48 3.48
C VAL A 32 -3.97 -1.22 3.74
N ASP A 33 -3.67 -0.95 5.02
CA ASP A 33 -2.91 0.21 5.45
C ASP A 33 -2.23 -0.06 6.79
N CYS A 34 -1.15 0.64 7.11
CA CYS A 34 -0.46 0.56 8.38
C CYS A 34 0.01 1.95 8.81
N ARG A 35 -0.37 2.38 10.02
CA ARG A 35 0.01 3.70 10.52
C ARG A 35 0.03 3.79 12.04
N LYS A 36 1.08 4.43 12.58
CA LYS A 36 1.28 4.65 14.04
C LYS A 36 1.03 3.38 14.88
N GLY A 37 1.50 2.22 14.40
CA GLY A 37 1.36 0.92 15.07
C GLY A 37 -0.05 0.28 14.99
N SER A 38 -0.96 0.86 14.21
CA SER A 38 -2.24 0.27 13.85
C SER A 38 -2.15 -0.32 12.44
N VAL A 39 -2.66 -1.53 12.27
CA VAL A 39 -2.68 -2.25 10.99
C VAL A 39 -4.13 -2.45 10.60
N LEU A 40 -4.49 -1.93 9.43
CA LEU A 40 -5.78 -2.14 8.81
C LEU A 40 -5.71 -3.40 7.94
N VAL A 41 -6.59 -4.35 8.22
CA VAL A 41 -6.57 -5.69 7.60
C VAL A 41 -7.93 -5.96 6.98
N SER A 42 -7.95 -6.24 5.69
CA SER A 42 -9.15 -6.70 5.00
C SER A 42 -9.24 -8.23 5.08
N ARG A 43 -10.44 -8.73 5.37
CA ARG A 43 -10.83 -10.13 5.35
C ARG A 43 -12.16 -10.26 4.62
N LYS A 44 -12.11 -10.68 3.35
CA LYS A 44 -13.30 -10.75 2.47
C LYS A 44 -13.97 -9.38 2.35
N LEU A 45 -15.09 -9.18 3.04
CA LEU A 45 -15.90 -7.95 3.04
C LEU A 45 -15.84 -7.19 4.37
N VAL A 46 -15.00 -7.63 5.30
CA VAL A 46 -14.87 -7.06 6.63
C VAL A 46 -13.44 -6.56 6.80
N THR A 47 -13.32 -5.34 7.30
CA THR A 47 -12.01 -4.81 7.66
C THR A 47 -11.88 -4.83 9.18
N GLY A 48 -10.69 -5.15 9.67
CA GLY A 48 -10.35 -5.13 11.08
C GLY A 48 -9.19 -4.18 11.31
N VAL A 49 -9.22 -3.48 12.43
CA VAL A 49 -8.08 -2.71 12.92
C VAL A 49 -7.42 -3.51 14.01
N HIS A 50 -6.14 -3.78 13.81
CA HIS A 50 -5.33 -4.53 14.74
C HIS A 50 -4.18 -3.66 15.25
N ARG A 51 -3.92 -3.69 16.56
CA ARG A 51 -2.79 -2.99 17.18
C ARG A 51 -1.86 -4.03 17.82
N PRO A 52 -0.93 -4.62 17.04
CA PRO A 52 -0.15 -5.76 17.52
C PRO A 52 0.58 -5.50 18.83
N LEU A 53 1.08 -4.27 19.02
CA LEU A 53 1.85 -3.87 20.19
C LEU A 53 0.99 -3.43 21.39
N ARG A 54 -0.34 -3.34 21.22
CA ARG A 54 -1.31 -2.97 22.26
C ARG A 54 -2.50 -3.95 22.27
N PRO A 55 -2.26 -5.22 22.66
CA PRO A 55 -3.25 -6.30 22.51
C PRO A 55 -4.49 -6.17 23.42
N GLU A 56 -4.41 -5.37 24.48
CA GLU A 56 -5.48 -5.21 25.48
C GLU A 56 -6.81 -4.70 24.88
N GLY A 57 -6.76 -4.01 23.73
CA GLY A 57 -7.93 -3.51 23.02
C GLY A 57 -8.57 -4.50 22.03
N GLY A 58 -7.99 -5.69 21.83
CA GLY A 58 -8.45 -6.66 20.83
C GLY A 58 -8.38 -6.14 19.38
N THR A 59 -8.98 -6.89 18.45
CA THR A 59 -9.18 -6.44 17.06
C THR A 59 -10.56 -5.81 16.95
N ALA A 60 -10.61 -4.51 16.62
CA ALA A 60 -11.87 -3.83 16.36
C ALA A 60 -12.32 -4.16 14.93
N ILE A 61 -13.54 -4.66 14.77
CA ILE A 61 -14.13 -4.88 13.46
C ILE A 61 -14.68 -3.54 12.96
N VAL A 62 -14.29 -3.17 11.75
CA VAL A 62 -14.74 -1.97 11.04
C VAL A 62 -15.44 -2.40 9.76
N LEU A 63 -16.74 -2.12 9.68
CA LEU A 63 -17.51 -2.39 8.46
C LEU A 63 -17.02 -1.50 7.31
N LEU A 64 -17.24 -1.93 6.07
CA LEU A 64 -16.98 -1.08 4.90
C LEU A 64 -17.90 0.15 4.93
N PRO A 65 -17.44 1.30 4.41
CA PRO A 65 -18.30 2.46 4.26
C PRO A 65 -19.45 2.15 3.29
N PRO A 66 -20.59 2.84 3.43
CA PRO A 66 -21.73 2.63 2.56
C PRO A 66 -21.41 3.04 1.11
N ILE A 67 -21.95 2.28 0.16
CA ILE A 67 -21.98 2.64 -1.27
C ILE A 67 -23.31 3.36 -1.50
N GLN A 68 -23.30 4.54 -2.12
CA GLN A 68 -24.53 5.36 -2.23
C GLN A 68 -25.38 4.97 -3.43
N ASN A 69 -24.75 4.75 -4.57
CA ASN A 69 -25.46 4.35 -5.79
C ASN A 69 -25.04 2.94 -6.19
N LEU A 70 -26.01 2.11 -6.54
CA LEU A 70 -25.79 0.74 -7.01
C LEU A 70 -26.41 0.57 -8.41
N GLU A 71 -26.32 1.62 -9.25
CA GLU A 71 -26.82 1.57 -10.61
C GLU A 71 -25.97 0.59 -11.44
N GLU A 72 -26.62 -0.22 -12.28
CA GLU A 72 -26.00 -1.37 -12.97
C GLU A 72 -24.81 -0.98 -13.88
N ASP A 73 -24.78 0.26 -14.39
CA ASP A 73 -23.76 0.75 -15.34
C ASP A 73 -22.66 1.63 -14.68
N THR A 74 -22.43 1.44 -13.38
CA THR A 74 -21.48 2.28 -12.61
C THR A 74 -20.32 1.46 -12.08
N PHE A 75 -19.09 1.95 -12.28
CA PHE A 75 -17.91 1.34 -11.67
C PHE A 75 -17.70 1.92 -10.27
N HIS A 76 -17.61 1.05 -9.26
CA HIS A 76 -17.39 1.44 -7.88
C HIS A 76 -16.04 0.98 -7.36
N THR A 77 -15.30 1.88 -6.73
CA THR A 77 -14.12 1.55 -5.93
C THR A 77 -14.36 1.94 -4.49
N VAL A 78 -14.28 0.96 -3.59
CA VAL A 78 -14.29 1.17 -2.14
C VAL A 78 -12.91 0.88 -1.58
N ARG A 79 -12.35 1.83 -0.83
CA ARG A 79 -11.06 1.70 -0.15
C ARG A 79 -11.14 2.34 1.23
N GLN A 80 -10.23 1.93 2.12
CA GLN A 80 -10.12 2.47 3.48
C GLN A 80 -8.66 2.79 3.76
N ILE A 81 -8.42 3.90 4.47
CA ILE A 81 -7.08 4.43 4.74
C ILE A 81 -7.04 5.06 6.14
N LEU A 82 -5.86 5.10 6.76
CA LEU A 82 -5.63 5.64 8.10
C LEU A 82 -5.10 7.09 8.06
N SER A 83 -5.66 7.95 8.90
CA SER A 83 -5.25 9.36 9.03
C SER A 83 -3.95 9.57 9.83
N LYS A 84 -3.39 10.78 9.75
CA LYS A 84 -2.13 11.14 10.42
C LYS A 84 -2.28 11.48 11.91
N GLU A 85 -3.46 11.81 12.40
CA GLU A 85 -3.71 12.70 13.55
C GLU A 85 -2.66 12.78 14.69
N ASP A 86 -2.37 14.01 15.10
CA ASP A 86 -1.56 14.34 16.29
C ASP A 86 -2.44 14.30 17.54
N GLY A 87 -2.64 13.09 18.07
CA GLY A 87 -3.46 12.80 19.24
C GLY A 87 -3.42 11.33 19.62
N ASN A 88 -4.30 10.90 20.52
CA ASN A 88 -4.39 9.51 20.97
C ASN A 88 -5.28 8.62 20.09
N GLU A 89 -6.02 9.20 19.14
CA GLU A 89 -6.96 8.49 18.28
C GLU A 89 -6.63 8.72 16.80
N LEU A 90 -6.80 7.67 15.99
CA LEU A 90 -6.63 7.72 14.54
C LEU A 90 -8.03 7.82 13.94
N LEU A 91 -8.24 8.77 13.03
CA LEU A 91 -9.45 8.75 12.21
C LEU A 91 -9.34 7.67 11.14
N TYR A 92 -10.43 6.92 10.98
CA TYR A 92 -10.58 5.96 9.91
C TYR A 92 -11.32 6.62 8.77
N PHE A 93 -10.65 6.73 7.64
CA PHE A 93 -11.27 7.24 6.42
C PHE A 93 -11.73 6.07 5.56
N GLY A 94 -13.01 6.08 5.23
CA GLY A 94 -13.61 5.27 4.19
C GLY A 94 -13.73 6.12 2.94
N PHE A 95 -13.51 5.53 1.78
CA PHE A 95 -13.55 6.25 0.53
C PHE A 95 -14.26 5.43 -0.53
N THR A 96 -15.23 6.04 -1.18
CA THR A 96 -15.93 5.44 -2.32
C THR A 96 -15.83 6.37 -3.51
N VAL A 97 -15.42 5.85 -4.67
CA VAL A 97 -15.55 6.56 -5.96
C VAL A 97 -16.44 5.76 -6.87
N GLU A 98 -17.38 6.46 -7.47
CA GLU A 98 -18.34 5.95 -8.42
C GLU A 98 -18.08 6.64 -9.76
N PHE A 99 -17.99 5.88 -10.84
CA PHE A 99 -17.81 6.41 -12.19
C PHE A 99 -18.97 5.97 -13.06
N ASN A 100 -19.65 6.93 -13.70
CA ASN A 100 -20.63 6.61 -14.74
C ASN A 100 -19.98 6.55 -16.12
N GLU A 101 -20.65 5.94 -17.08
CA GLU A 101 -20.15 5.79 -18.47
C GLU A 101 -19.87 7.14 -19.17
N GLN A 102 -20.44 8.23 -18.70
CA GLN A 102 -20.21 9.58 -19.25
C GLN A 102 -18.96 10.26 -18.66
N GLY A 103 -18.15 9.57 -17.85
CA GLY A 103 -16.91 10.10 -17.28
C GLY A 103 -17.11 11.03 -16.07
N LYS A 104 -18.33 11.08 -15.52
CA LYS A 104 -18.59 11.77 -14.25
C LYS A 104 -18.17 10.85 -13.12
N ALA A 105 -17.23 11.32 -12.30
CA ALA A 105 -16.90 10.63 -11.06
C ALA A 105 -17.67 11.28 -9.90
N THR A 106 -18.10 10.49 -8.93
CA THR A 106 -18.61 10.96 -7.64
C THR A 106 -17.81 10.27 -6.56
N ALA A 107 -17.10 11.06 -5.77
CA ALA A 107 -16.35 10.55 -4.64
C ALA A 107 -17.00 10.97 -3.34
N HIS A 108 -17.16 10.02 -2.41
CA HIS A 108 -17.56 10.26 -1.04
C HIS A 108 -16.43 9.83 -0.11
N VAL A 109 -16.08 10.72 0.79
CA VAL A 109 -15.14 10.47 1.87
C VAL A 109 -15.95 10.35 3.14
N TYR A 110 -15.76 9.26 3.86
CA TYR A 110 -16.42 8.96 5.11
C TYR A 110 -15.41 8.96 6.25
N VAL A 111 -15.85 9.38 7.43
CA VAL A 111 -15.12 9.20 8.68
C VAL A 111 -15.92 8.25 9.56
N LEU A 112 -15.22 7.33 10.23
CA LEU A 112 -15.83 6.46 11.23
C LEU A 112 -15.82 7.17 12.59
N GLU A 113 -17.00 7.51 13.10
CA GLU A 113 -17.20 8.15 14.41
C GLU A 113 -18.29 7.38 15.17
N ASP A 114 -18.09 7.15 16.47
CA ASP A 114 -19.06 6.45 17.34
C ASP A 114 -19.58 5.10 16.80
N GLY A 115 -18.76 4.40 16.00
CA GLY A 115 -19.12 3.12 15.38
C GLY A 115 -19.97 3.23 14.11
N GLY A 116 -20.24 4.44 13.61
CA GLY A 116 -20.96 4.73 12.38
C GLY A 116 -20.11 5.43 11.33
N TRP A 117 -20.44 5.23 10.05
CA TRP A 117 -19.81 5.96 8.94
C TRP A 117 -20.60 7.24 8.66
N HIS A 118 -19.91 8.38 8.69
CA HIS A 118 -20.46 9.69 8.40
C HIS A 118 -19.78 10.30 7.18
N ILE A 119 -20.54 10.93 6.29
CA ILE A 119 -19.98 11.62 5.13
C ILE A 119 -19.20 12.83 5.65
N HIS A 120 -17.90 12.85 5.39
CA HIS A 120 -17.02 13.97 5.68
C HIS A 120 -17.02 14.99 4.55
N THR A 121 -16.89 14.53 3.30
CA THR A 121 -17.00 15.39 2.12
C THR A 121 -17.37 14.57 0.88
N SER A 122 -17.82 15.25 -0.17
CA SER A 122 -18.08 14.65 -1.48
C SER A 122 -17.73 15.60 -2.61
N ALA A 123 -17.14 15.06 -3.67
CA ALA A 123 -16.78 15.83 -4.86
C ALA A 123 -17.18 15.07 -6.13
N THR A 124 -17.60 15.82 -7.16
CA THR A 124 -18.19 15.24 -8.37
C THR A 124 -17.54 15.82 -9.63
N PRO A 125 -16.29 15.44 -9.95
CA PRO A 125 -15.58 15.99 -11.10
C PRO A 125 -16.10 15.36 -12.39
N GLN A 126 -15.98 16.13 -13.47
CA GLN A 126 -16.04 15.58 -14.81
C GLN A 126 -14.62 15.19 -15.23
N LEU A 127 -14.36 13.90 -15.42
CA LEU A 127 -13.05 13.42 -15.86
C LEU A 127 -12.98 13.43 -17.39
N PRO A 128 -11.82 13.78 -17.98
CA PRO A 128 -11.64 13.74 -19.43
C PRO A 128 -11.76 12.31 -20.01
N GLU A 129 -11.38 11.31 -19.22
CA GLU A 129 -11.35 9.91 -19.61
C GLU A 129 -11.90 9.04 -18.48
N LEU A 130 -12.47 7.89 -18.84
CA LEU A 130 -12.87 6.88 -17.87
C LEU A 130 -11.62 6.27 -17.21
N PRO A 131 -11.59 6.17 -15.88
CA PRO A 131 -10.44 5.61 -15.19
C PRO A 131 -10.25 4.15 -15.57
N ILE A 132 -8.98 3.79 -15.79
CA ILE A 132 -8.54 2.41 -15.88
C ILE A 132 -7.76 2.17 -14.60
N LEU A 133 -8.48 1.85 -13.52
CA LEU A 133 -7.87 1.62 -12.21
C LEU A 133 -7.06 0.32 -12.28
N PRO A 134 -5.71 0.39 -12.15
CA PRO A 134 -4.91 -0.81 -12.05
C PRO A 134 -5.29 -1.53 -10.75
N PRO A 135 -5.72 -2.81 -10.81
CA PRO A 135 -6.33 -3.49 -9.67
C PRO A 135 -5.39 -3.66 -8.46
N GLU A 136 -4.08 -3.64 -8.68
CA GLU A 136 -3.04 -3.86 -7.65
C GLU A 136 -2.49 -2.55 -7.04
N SER A 137 -2.87 -1.37 -7.54
CA SER A 137 -2.28 -0.11 -7.08
C SER A 137 -2.93 0.44 -5.80
N ASN A 138 -2.10 0.97 -4.92
CA ASN A 138 -2.52 1.47 -3.61
C ASN A 138 -3.01 2.94 -3.65
N ILE A 139 -3.80 3.30 -2.64
CA ILE A 139 -4.28 4.66 -2.39
C ILE A 139 -3.63 5.18 -1.10
N VAL A 140 -3.22 6.45 -1.08
CA VAL A 140 -2.56 7.03 0.09
C VAL A 140 -3.16 8.39 0.47
N LEU A 141 -3.27 8.64 1.77
CA LEU A 141 -3.60 9.93 2.36
C LEU A 141 -2.33 10.62 2.87
N SER A 142 -2.02 11.77 2.29
CA SER A 142 -0.86 12.60 2.65
C SER A 142 -1.29 14.06 2.81
N GLY A 143 -1.07 14.61 4.00
CA GLY A 143 -1.76 15.83 4.43
C GLY A 143 -3.28 15.68 4.27
N ASP A 144 -3.92 16.68 3.66
CA ASP A 144 -5.36 16.70 3.37
C ASP A 144 -5.68 16.24 1.94
N LYS A 145 -4.82 15.40 1.33
CA LYS A 145 -4.99 14.92 -0.05
C LYS A 145 -4.96 13.42 -0.15
N ILE A 146 -5.94 12.87 -0.87
CA ILE A 146 -6.02 11.45 -1.22
C ILE A 146 -5.49 11.28 -2.64
N TYR A 147 -4.43 10.49 -2.79
CA TYR A 147 -3.81 10.15 -4.08
C TYR A 147 -4.25 8.75 -4.49
N MET A 148 -4.82 8.62 -5.69
CA MET A 148 -5.26 7.35 -6.24
C MET A 148 -4.87 7.21 -7.71
N PRO A 149 -4.62 5.99 -8.20
CA PRO A 149 -4.49 5.75 -9.64
C PRO A 149 -5.71 6.26 -10.40
N ASN A 150 -5.51 6.72 -11.63
CA ASN A 150 -6.60 7.19 -12.49
C ASN A 150 -6.62 6.45 -13.83
N THR A 151 -5.62 6.71 -14.66
CA THR A 151 -5.36 6.01 -15.92
C THR A 151 -3.99 5.36 -15.84
N VAL A 152 -3.59 4.65 -16.90
CA VAL A 152 -2.25 4.05 -17.00
C VAL A 152 -1.11 5.07 -16.82
N GLY A 153 -1.36 6.36 -17.06
CA GLY A 153 -0.36 7.43 -17.03
C GLY A 153 -0.63 8.56 -16.04
N SER A 154 -1.61 8.43 -15.13
CA SER A 154 -1.98 9.53 -14.23
C SER A 154 -2.49 9.08 -12.86
N ILE A 155 -2.42 10.01 -11.91
CA ILE A 155 -2.93 9.92 -10.54
C ILE A 155 -4.06 10.95 -10.40
N LEU A 156 -5.19 10.54 -9.86
CA LEU A 156 -6.26 11.43 -9.44
C LEU A 156 -6.00 11.84 -7.98
N VAL A 157 -6.07 13.12 -7.70
CA VAL A 157 -5.86 13.66 -6.35
C VAL A 157 -7.11 14.38 -5.90
N LEU A 158 -7.68 13.93 -4.79
CA LEU A 158 -8.77 14.62 -4.10
C LEU A 158 -8.19 15.48 -2.99
N ASP A 159 -8.38 16.79 -3.09
CA ASP A 159 -8.10 17.75 -2.04
C ASP A 159 -9.31 17.84 -1.10
N LEU A 160 -9.15 17.41 0.15
CA LEU A 160 -10.21 17.41 1.16
C LEU A 160 -10.54 18.83 1.62
N THR A 161 -9.58 19.77 1.58
CA THR A 161 -9.79 21.15 2.01
C THR A 161 -10.65 21.92 1.02
N SER A 162 -10.33 21.85 -0.27
CA SER A 162 -11.09 22.52 -1.33
C SER A 162 -12.23 21.67 -1.89
N THR A 163 -12.30 20.38 -1.52
CA THR A 163 -13.26 19.41 -2.07
C THR A 163 -13.20 19.39 -3.59
N SER A 164 -11.98 19.32 -4.14
CA SER A 164 -11.75 19.40 -5.57
C SER A 164 -10.78 18.34 -6.04
N PHE A 165 -10.88 18.00 -7.31
CA PHE A 165 -9.99 17.05 -7.96
C PHE A 165 -8.95 17.75 -8.82
N ILE A 166 -7.75 17.20 -8.81
CA ILE A 166 -6.71 17.49 -9.81
C ILE A 166 -6.19 16.17 -10.39
N ILE A 167 -5.78 16.23 -11.64
CA ILE A 167 -5.09 15.12 -12.31
C ILE A 167 -3.60 15.44 -12.28
N LEU A 168 -2.82 14.46 -11.85
CA LEU A 168 -1.38 14.53 -11.73
C LEU A 168 -0.77 13.54 -12.70
N GLU A 169 0.00 14.05 -13.65
CA GLU A 169 0.70 13.19 -14.61
C GLU A 169 1.83 12.42 -13.92
N LEU A 170 2.09 11.19 -14.36
CA LEU A 170 3.23 10.41 -13.87
C LEU A 170 4.57 11.00 -14.35
N PRO A 171 5.70 10.67 -13.70
CA PRO A 171 7.02 11.02 -14.22
C PRO A 171 7.22 10.53 -15.66
N ASP A 172 8.05 11.24 -16.44
CA ASP A 172 8.24 10.93 -17.86
C ASP A 172 8.69 9.47 -18.08
N GLY A 173 8.00 8.77 -18.99
CA GLY A 173 8.20 7.35 -19.27
C GLY A 173 7.73 6.36 -18.20
N VAL A 174 7.05 6.80 -17.14
CA VAL A 174 6.45 5.92 -16.11
C VAL A 174 4.98 5.65 -16.42
N ARG A 175 4.59 4.37 -16.36
CA ARG A 175 3.22 3.92 -16.60
C ARG A 175 2.87 2.73 -15.70
N TYR A 176 1.61 2.65 -15.25
CA TYR A 176 1.12 1.55 -14.42
C TYR A 176 1.11 0.19 -15.12
N ASP A 177 1.17 0.14 -16.45
CA ASP A 177 1.23 -1.09 -17.25
C ASP A 177 2.68 -1.57 -17.52
N ASP A 178 3.69 -0.83 -17.05
CA ASP A 178 5.11 -1.03 -17.40
C ASP A 178 5.98 -1.56 -16.24
N GLY A 179 5.35 -1.91 -15.12
CA GLY A 179 6.04 -2.44 -13.94
C GLY A 179 5.15 -2.44 -12.71
N ASP A 180 5.76 -2.68 -11.56
CA ASP A 180 5.05 -2.63 -10.28
C ASP A 180 5.20 -1.24 -9.67
N ILE A 181 4.08 -0.59 -9.34
CA ILE A 181 4.05 0.79 -8.85
C ILE A 181 3.29 0.84 -7.53
N MET A 182 3.92 1.46 -6.53
CA MET A 182 3.26 1.84 -5.29
C MET A 182 3.52 3.31 -4.94
N LEU A 183 2.52 3.93 -4.32
CA LEU A 183 2.63 5.25 -3.72
C LEU A 183 3.03 5.12 -2.25
N SER A 184 3.86 6.04 -1.77
CA SER A 184 4.15 6.18 -0.34
C SER A 184 3.82 7.61 0.10
N ARG A 185 3.09 7.71 1.22
CA ARG A 185 2.72 9.01 1.79
C ARG A 185 3.96 9.70 2.34
N ARG A 186 3.93 11.03 2.34
CA ARG A 186 4.96 11.87 2.96
C ARG A 186 4.36 12.53 4.20
N ASP A 187 5.16 12.72 5.24
CA ASP A 187 4.63 13.22 6.51
C ASP A 187 4.07 14.64 6.41
N ASP A 188 4.69 15.53 5.64
CA ASP A 188 4.23 16.91 5.47
C ASP A 188 3.17 17.04 4.37
N CYS A 189 3.59 17.02 3.10
CA CYS A 189 2.75 17.14 1.93
C CYS A 189 3.40 16.47 0.71
N GLY A 190 2.54 16.00 -0.19
CA GLY A 190 2.97 15.31 -1.40
C GLY A 190 3.13 13.81 -1.24
N VAL A 191 3.74 13.16 -2.21
CA VAL A 191 3.76 11.70 -2.31
C VAL A 191 5.05 11.23 -2.97
N TYR A 192 5.49 10.03 -2.59
CA TYR A 192 6.51 9.30 -3.31
C TYR A 192 5.88 8.31 -4.28
N LEU A 193 6.44 8.17 -5.47
CA LEU A 193 6.14 7.10 -6.40
C LEU A 193 7.33 6.15 -6.46
N ILE A 194 7.06 4.86 -6.28
CA ILE A 194 8.06 3.80 -6.31
C ILE A 194 7.73 2.92 -7.50
N LEU A 195 8.61 2.90 -8.51
CA LEU A 195 8.52 1.98 -9.64
C LEU A 195 9.56 0.88 -9.48
N LEU A 196 9.10 -0.35 -9.61
CA LEU A 196 9.96 -1.50 -9.84
C LEU A 196 9.79 -2.00 -11.27
N LYS A 197 10.85 -1.89 -12.07
CA LYS A 197 10.92 -2.40 -13.43
C LYS A 197 12.25 -3.10 -13.67
N GLU A 198 12.24 -4.32 -14.19
CA GLU A 198 13.45 -5.06 -14.60
C GLU A 198 14.57 -5.10 -13.53
N PHE A 199 14.23 -5.32 -12.25
CA PHE A 199 15.17 -5.28 -11.10
C PHE A 199 15.78 -3.90 -10.80
N GLN A 200 15.23 -2.84 -11.36
CA GLN A 200 15.55 -1.47 -11.01
C GLN A 200 14.39 -0.86 -10.22
N LEU A 201 14.69 -0.43 -9.00
CA LEU A 201 13.77 0.36 -8.19
C LEU A 201 14.10 1.84 -8.40
N ARG A 202 13.10 2.65 -8.72
CA ARG A 202 13.23 4.10 -8.87
C ARG A 202 12.20 4.78 -7.98
N ILE A 203 12.63 5.85 -7.30
CA ILE A 203 11.80 6.58 -6.36
C ILE A 203 11.74 8.03 -6.81
N TRP A 204 10.53 8.53 -7.06
CA TRP A 204 10.29 9.95 -7.34
C TRP A 204 9.52 10.59 -6.19
N LEU A 205 9.76 11.87 -5.98
CA LEU A 205 9.06 12.70 -5.02
C LEU A 205 8.27 13.77 -5.77
N HIS A 206 6.98 13.87 -5.47
CA HIS A 206 6.15 15.02 -5.82
C HIS A 206 5.86 15.87 -4.58
N LYS A 207 6.26 17.14 -4.59
CA LYS A 207 6.16 18.03 -3.42
C LYS A 207 4.82 18.76 -3.26
N GLY A 208 3.83 18.48 -4.11
CA GLY A 208 2.52 19.15 -4.07
C GLY A 208 2.42 20.38 -4.97
N GLY A 209 3.03 20.33 -6.16
CA GLY A 209 2.98 21.37 -7.19
C GLY A 209 1.69 21.37 -8.02
N SER A 210 1.74 22.05 -9.17
CA SER A 210 0.59 22.30 -10.08
C SER A 210 0.04 21.07 -10.80
N GLY A 211 0.70 19.91 -10.68
CA GLY A 211 0.28 18.65 -11.30
C GLY A 211 0.94 18.33 -12.63
N SER A 212 2.00 19.07 -13.00
CA SER A 212 2.75 18.84 -14.23
C SER A 212 3.82 17.76 -14.06
N VAL A 213 4.20 17.05 -15.13
CA VAL A 213 5.33 16.09 -15.12
C VAL A 213 6.62 16.67 -14.51
N SER A 214 6.86 17.97 -14.69
CA SER A 214 8.05 18.67 -14.17
C SER A 214 8.07 18.81 -12.64
N ASP A 215 6.96 18.54 -11.96
CA ASP A 215 6.86 18.62 -10.51
C ASP A 215 7.45 17.37 -9.79
N TRP A 216 7.86 16.35 -10.56
CA TRP A 216 8.49 15.14 -10.04
C TRP A 216 10.01 15.23 -9.99
N LEU A 217 10.58 14.88 -8.83
CA LEU A 217 12.02 14.75 -8.64
C LEU A 217 12.40 13.28 -8.46
N LEU A 218 13.22 12.72 -9.33
CA LEU A 218 13.85 11.41 -9.09
C LEU A 218 14.84 11.55 -7.93
N VAL A 219 14.52 10.95 -6.79
CA VAL A 219 15.35 11.05 -5.58
C VAL A 219 16.37 9.93 -5.49
N ASP A 220 15.99 8.70 -5.86
CA ASP A 220 16.85 7.53 -5.72
C ASP A 220 16.65 6.50 -6.82
N THR A 221 17.67 5.68 -7.03
CA THR A 221 17.65 4.56 -7.97
C THR A 221 18.52 3.41 -7.46
N PHE A 222 17.91 2.23 -7.32
CA PHE A 222 18.57 1.02 -6.83
C PHE A 222 18.61 -0.05 -7.92
N ARG A 223 19.78 -0.66 -8.13
CA ARG A 223 19.95 -1.81 -9.02
C ARG A 223 19.94 -3.10 -8.20
N LEU A 224 18.76 -3.66 -8.00
CA LEU A 224 18.53 -4.77 -7.09
C LEU A 224 19.34 -6.02 -7.46
N ARG A 225 19.57 -6.27 -8.75
CA ARG A 225 20.40 -7.40 -9.21
C ARG A 225 21.79 -7.42 -8.56
N LYS A 226 22.44 -6.25 -8.41
CA LYS A 226 23.77 -6.13 -7.78
C LYS A 226 23.70 -6.39 -6.27
N MET A 227 22.64 -5.92 -5.63
CA MET A 227 22.41 -6.08 -4.19
C MET A 227 22.14 -7.55 -3.86
N CYS A 228 21.30 -8.22 -4.65
CA CYS A 228 20.97 -9.64 -4.47
C CYS A 228 22.18 -10.57 -4.70
N ALA A 229 23.05 -10.26 -5.67
CA ALA A 229 24.30 -10.99 -5.87
C ALA A 229 25.22 -10.93 -4.63
N THR A 230 25.27 -9.77 -3.97
CA THR A 230 26.07 -9.58 -2.75
C THR A 230 25.54 -10.40 -1.58
N MET A 231 24.22 -10.58 -1.49
CA MET A 231 23.58 -11.42 -0.48
C MET A 231 23.73 -12.94 -0.71
N ARG A 232 24.42 -13.37 -1.78
CA ARG A 232 24.53 -14.78 -2.19
C ARG A 232 23.18 -15.50 -2.27
N MET A 233 22.14 -14.77 -2.68
CA MET A 233 20.80 -15.35 -2.84
C MET A 233 20.84 -16.34 -4.01
N PRO A 234 20.51 -17.65 -3.80
CA PRO A 234 20.99 -18.75 -4.64
C PRO A 234 20.67 -18.71 -6.14
N ASN A 235 19.82 -17.80 -6.62
CA ASN A 235 19.33 -17.82 -8.00
C ASN A 235 19.32 -16.43 -8.67
N CYS A 236 20.08 -15.45 -8.16
CA CYS A 236 20.13 -14.10 -8.73
C CYS A 236 21.18 -13.93 -9.85
N THR A 237 21.95 -14.98 -10.12
CA THR A 237 23.21 -14.93 -10.88
C THR A 237 23.20 -15.75 -12.17
N THR A 238 22.07 -16.36 -12.54
CA THR A 238 22.03 -17.23 -13.71
C THR A 238 21.29 -16.53 -14.85
N ASP A 239 21.98 -16.28 -15.96
CA ASP A 239 21.44 -15.75 -17.23
C ASP A 239 20.49 -16.74 -17.95
N GLY A 240 19.75 -17.55 -17.20
CA GLY A 240 18.91 -18.63 -17.70
C GLY A 240 17.56 -18.68 -16.98
N ALA A 241 16.55 -18.09 -17.63
CA ALA A 241 15.15 -18.52 -17.68
C ALA A 241 14.37 -18.87 -16.38
N SER A 242 14.85 -18.50 -15.19
CA SER A 242 14.01 -18.46 -13.97
C SER A 242 14.10 -17.07 -13.34
N THR A 243 13.62 -16.07 -14.08
CA THR A 243 13.37 -14.73 -13.54
C THR A 243 12.39 -14.89 -12.39
N PHE A 244 12.83 -14.75 -11.15
CA PHE A 244 11.88 -14.65 -10.04
C PHE A 244 10.94 -13.49 -10.34
N ALA A 245 9.64 -13.73 -10.22
CA ALA A 245 8.69 -12.65 -10.11
C ALA A 245 9.17 -11.77 -8.95
N LEU A 246 9.49 -10.53 -9.28
CA LEU A 246 9.87 -9.51 -8.32
C LEU A 246 8.73 -8.52 -8.28
N LYS A 247 8.13 -8.36 -7.11
CA LYS A 247 6.99 -7.48 -6.87
C LYS A 247 7.23 -6.66 -5.62
N ILE A 248 6.66 -5.48 -5.58
CA ILE A 248 6.53 -4.66 -4.38
C ILE A 248 5.39 -5.26 -3.56
N ILE A 249 5.67 -5.55 -2.29
CA ILE A 249 4.65 -6.00 -1.34
C ILE A 249 4.04 -4.78 -0.66
N ASP A 250 4.90 -3.88 -0.17
CA ASP A 250 4.50 -2.69 0.55
C ASP A 250 5.65 -1.68 0.62
N VAL A 251 5.33 -0.41 0.90
CA VAL A 251 6.29 0.68 1.04
C VAL A 251 6.02 1.46 2.32
N GLY A 252 7.08 1.71 3.10
CA GLY A 252 6.99 2.51 4.32
C GLY A 252 6.70 3.98 4.04
N ASP A 253 6.19 4.69 5.04
CA ASP A 253 5.97 6.15 4.98
C ASP A 253 7.30 6.86 4.65
N ASN A 254 7.22 7.99 3.94
CA ASN A 254 8.35 8.76 3.42
C ASN A 254 9.31 7.97 2.51
N ALA A 255 8.85 6.85 1.95
CA ALA A 255 9.69 5.90 1.22
C ALA A 255 10.95 5.48 1.99
N GLU A 256 10.85 5.30 3.32
CA GLU A 256 12.01 4.95 4.15
C GLU A 256 12.49 3.50 3.94
N PHE A 257 11.58 2.60 3.57
CA PHE A 257 11.87 1.21 3.23
C PHE A 257 10.89 0.65 2.20
N VAL A 258 11.27 -0.46 1.57
CA VAL A 258 10.42 -1.22 0.64
C VAL A 258 10.47 -2.71 0.98
N PHE A 259 9.31 -3.36 1.03
CA PHE A 259 9.21 -4.81 1.05
C PHE A 259 9.02 -5.34 -0.36
N LEU A 260 9.82 -6.34 -0.71
CA LEU A 260 9.85 -6.96 -2.03
C LEU A 260 9.58 -8.46 -1.91
N GLU A 261 8.69 -8.97 -2.74
CA GLU A 261 8.59 -10.40 -3.00
C GLU A 261 9.68 -10.77 -4.00
N MET A 262 10.54 -11.70 -3.62
CA MET A 262 11.57 -12.25 -4.49
C MET A 262 11.46 -13.77 -4.50
N GLY A 263 10.70 -14.29 -5.47
CA GLY A 263 10.37 -15.70 -5.54
C GLY A 263 9.51 -16.10 -4.35
N LYS A 264 9.99 -17.02 -3.51
CA LYS A 264 9.26 -17.46 -2.30
C LYS A 264 9.65 -16.68 -1.03
N SER A 265 10.53 -15.69 -1.13
CA SER A 265 11.04 -14.95 0.03
C SER A 265 10.54 -13.52 0.03
N ALA A 266 10.28 -12.96 1.20
CA ALA A 266 10.13 -11.52 1.35
C ALA A 266 11.47 -10.92 1.78
N VAL A 267 11.80 -9.78 1.17
CA VAL A 267 13.04 -9.05 1.37
C VAL A 267 12.68 -7.61 1.74
N TYR A 268 13.40 -7.06 2.70
CA TYR A 268 13.32 -5.68 3.15
C TYR A 268 14.50 -4.89 2.61
N LEU A 269 14.22 -3.75 2.00
CA LEU A 269 15.22 -2.78 1.57
C LEU A 269 15.07 -1.52 2.41
N ASP A 270 16.09 -1.16 3.18
CA ASP A 270 16.20 0.15 3.82
C ASP A 270 16.79 1.14 2.82
N ILE A 271 16.02 2.18 2.47
CA ILE A 271 16.38 3.13 1.41
C ILE A 271 17.58 3.97 1.83
N LYS A 272 17.61 4.41 3.09
CA LYS A 272 18.64 5.32 3.61
C LYS A 272 20.01 4.65 3.73
N SER A 273 20.05 3.45 4.27
CA SER A 273 21.28 2.67 4.49
C SER A 273 21.68 1.84 3.27
N THR A 274 20.81 1.79 2.25
CA THR A 274 21.03 0.95 1.05
C THR A 274 21.19 -0.54 1.38
N GLU A 275 20.65 -1.00 2.53
CA GLU A 275 20.79 -2.37 3.00
C GLU A 275 19.60 -3.24 2.59
N LEU A 276 19.90 -4.41 2.02
CA LEU A 276 18.92 -5.43 1.65
C LEU A 276 19.00 -6.60 2.64
N GLN A 277 17.87 -6.97 3.23
CA GLN A 277 17.79 -7.99 4.27
C GLN A 277 16.63 -8.95 4.01
N LYS A 278 16.87 -10.25 4.15
CA LYS A 278 15.82 -11.26 4.01
C LYS A 278 15.01 -11.34 5.30
N VAL A 279 13.70 -11.07 5.23
CA VAL A 279 12.81 -11.02 6.40
C VAL A 279 11.87 -12.21 6.51
N TYR A 280 11.66 -12.95 5.42
CA TYR A 280 10.86 -14.18 5.43
C TYR A 280 11.50 -15.30 4.60
N LYS A 281 11.41 -16.53 5.11
CA LYS A 281 11.73 -17.78 4.40
C LYS A 281 10.58 -18.75 4.64
N PRO A 282 9.98 -19.35 3.59
CA PRO A 282 9.04 -20.43 3.79
C PRO A 282 9.76 -21.58 4.47
N ALA A 283 9.08 -22.26 5.39
CA ALA A 283 9.52 -23.57 5.83
C ALA A 283 9.65 -24.46 4.59
N VAL A 284 10.82 -25.09 4.41
CA VAL A 284 10.97 -26.15 3.41
C VAL A 284 10.10 -27.29 3.92
N LEU A 285 8.98 -27.55 3.25
CA LEU A 285 8.34 -28.85 3.39
C LEU A 285 9.32 -29.84 2.76
N ASP A 286 10.07 -30.57 3.59
CA ASP A 286 10.85 -31.70 3.13
C ASP A 286 9.87 -32.70 2.50
N SER A 287 9.87 -32.77 1.18
CA SER A 287 9.07 -33.73 0.40
C SER A 287 9.58 -35.18 0.52
N ASN A 288 10.35 -35.50 1.56
CA ASN A 288 10.97 -36.81 1.79
C ASN A 288 10.55 -37.47 3.11
N ALA A 289 9.37 -37.17 3.62
CA ALA A 289 8.72 -38.02 4.62
C ALA A 289 7.55 -38.76 3.97
N ILE A 290 7.87 -39.76 3.14
CA ILE A 290 6.96 -40.88 2.93
C ILE A 290 7.12 -41.76 4.18
N PRO A 291 6.09 -41.92 5.02
CA PRO A 291 6.14 -42.95 6.05
C PRO A 291 6.06 -44.30 5.34
N ASP A 292 7.10 -45.12 5.51
CA ASP A 292 7.07 -46.53 5.11
C ASP A 292 5.85 -47.22 5.77
N CYS A 293 4.97 -47.77 4.94
CA CYS A 293 4.01 -48.81 5.32
C CYS A 293 4.63 -50.17 5.03
#